data_AF-A0A3D5J1M0-F1
#
_entry.id   AF-A0A3D5J1M0-F1
#
_cell.length_a   1.000
_cell.length_b   1.000
_cell.length_c   1.000
_cell.angle_alpha   90.00
_cell.angle_beta   90.00
_cell.angle_gamma   90.00
#
_symmetry.space_group_name_H-M   'P 1'
#
loop_
_entity.id
_entity.type
_entity.pdbx_description
1 polymer ?
#
loop_
_entity_poly.entity_id
_entity_poly.type
_entity_poly.pdbx_seq_one_letter_code
_entity_poly.pdbx_strand_id
1 'polypeptide(L)'
;PVDWKQIFRSPDFYFENLLSDEEIEREFKYEMPPELRQQFANSDSVDFDVEAAYDDVIKRGLKSKAVLEWSMEQHVKMCVENSEDVFDARILAKELKDDISSRIKQYSYCISKSTKNYRDWLEEDYSRKLRMAINKEF
;
A
#
# COMPACT_ATOMS: atom_id res chain seq x y z
N PRO A 1 -19.43 -22.10 18.48
CA PRO A 1 -20.45 -21.67 19.47
C PRO A 1 -19.79 -20.83 20.56
N VAL A 2 -20.20 -19.56 20.71
CA VAL A 2 -19.62 -18.63 21.69
C VAL A 2 -20.22 -18.92 23.07
N ASP A 3 -19.38 -19.24 24.06
CA ASP A 3 -19.82 -19.54 25.43
C ASP A 3 -19.96 -18.26 26.25
N TRP A 4 -21.17 -17.71 26.25
CA TRP A 4 -21.50 -16.45 26.91
C TRP A 4 -21.26 -16.46 28.43
N LYS A 5 -21.32 -17.62 29.10
CA LYS A 5 -21.12 -17.71 30.55
C LYS A 5 -19.67 -17.50 30.97
N GLN A 6 -18.72 -17.87 30.11
CA GLN A 6 -17.29 -17.69 30.39
C GLN A 6 -16.86 -16.23 30.17
N ILE A 7 -17.44 -15.54 29.19
CA ILE A 7 -17.16 -14.14 28.86
C ILE A 7 -17.52 -13.22 30.03
N PHE A 8 -18.69 -13.39 30.65
CA PHE A 8 -19.11 -12.57 31.80
C PHE A 8 -18.38 -12.92 33.10
N ARG A 9 -17.65 -14.05 33.17
CA ARG A 9 -16.93 -14.50 34.36
C ARG A 9 -15.50 -13.96 34.44
N SER A 10 -14.91 -13.65 33.29
CA SER A 10 -13.59 -13.03 33.17
C SER A 10 -13.63 -12.01 32.02
N PRO A 11 -14.41 -10.93 32.17
CA PRO A 11 -14.56 -9.91 31.13
C PRO A 11 -13.22 -9.29 30.74
N ASP A 12 -12.31 -9.08 31.70
CA ASP A 12 -10.97 -8.54 31.43
C ASP A 12 -10.14 -9.43 30.49
N PHE A 13 -10.19 -10.75 30.65
CA PHE A 13 -9.47 -11.69 29.79
C PHE A 13 -9.98 -11.67 28.34
N TYR A 14 -11.29 -11.49 28.13
CA TYR A 14 -11.85 -11.34 26.79
C TYR A 14 -11.65 -9.94 26.21
N PHE A 15 -11.63 -8.91 27.07
CA PHE A 15 -11.37 -7.53 26.68
C PHE A 15 -9.92 -7.32 26.25
N GLU A 16 -8.96 -7.97 26.91
CA GLU A 16 -7.55 -8.00 26.50
C GLU A 16 -7.31 -8.82 25.22
N ASN A 17 -8.23 -9.71 24.85
CA ASN A 17 -8.22 -10.47 23.58
C ASN A 17 -9.11 -9.83 22.49
N LEU A 18 -9.68 -8.63 22.72
CA LEU A 18 -10.19 -7.85 21.59
C LEU A 18 -8.99 -7.42 20.74
N LEU A 19 -9.14 -7.50 19.41
CA LEU A 19 -8.17 -7.00 18.44
C LEU A 19 -7.62 -5.65 18.92
N SER A 20 -6.30 -5.57 19.08
CA SER A 20 -5.66 -4.30 19.42
C SER A 20 -5.97 -3.28 18.32
N ASP A 21 -6.09 -2.00 18.65
CA ASP A 21 -6.19 -0.93 17.65
C ASP A 21 -5.10 -1.07 16.56
N GLU A 22 -3.90 -1.56 16.93
CA GLU A 22 -2.80 -1.81 15.99
C GLU A 22 -3.09 -2.97 15.00
N GLU A 23 -3.79 -4.01 15.44
CA GLU A 23 -4.21 -5.11 14.56
C GLU A 23 -5.32 -4.66 13.61
N ILE A 24 -6.25 -3.86 14.12
CA ILE A 24 -7.30 -3.25 13.29
C ILE A 24 -6.68 -2.30 12.25
N GLU A 25 -5.71 -1.48 12.65
CA GLU A 25 -4.97 -0.56 11.77
C GLU A 25 -4.18 -1.26 10.66
N ARG A 26 -3.79 -2.52 10.87
CA ARG A 26 -3.10 -3.34 9.86
C ARG A 26 -4.07 -3.85 8.80
N GLU A 27 -5.29 -4.20 9.20
CA GLU A 27 -6.33 -4.70 8.30
C GLU A 27 -6.97 -3.59 7.44
N PHE A 28 -6.79 -2.32 7.80
CA PHE A 28 -7.25 -1.19 6.99
C PHE A 28 -6.44 -1.09 5.68
N LYS A 29 -7.00 -1.65 4.61
CA LYS A 29 -6.54 -1.44 3.24
C LYS A 29 -7.12 -0.14 2.69
N TYR A 30 -6.29 0.61 1.96
CA TYR A 30 -6.78 1.77 1.21
C TYR A 30 -7.67 1.29 0.06
N GLU A 31 -8.85 1.88 -0.08
CA GLU A 31 -9.71 1.68 -1.23
C GLU A 31 -9.72 2.95 -2.06
N MET A 32 -9.34 2.82 -3.34
CA MET A 32 -9.30 3.96 -4.25
C MET A 32 -10.73 4.53 -4.42
N PRO A 33 -10.95 5.82 -4.14
CA PRO A 33 -12.28 6.41 -4.25
C PRO A 33 -12.78 6.37 -5.70
N PRO A 34 -14.10 6.30 -5.92
CA PRO A 34 -14.67 6.09 -7.25
C PRO A 34 -14.34 7.22 -8.24
N GLU A 35 -14.14 8.44 -7.75
CA GLU A 35 -13.70 9.59 -8.56
C GLU A 35 -12.26 9.41 -9.06
N LEU A 36 -11.38 8.88 -8.20
CA LEU A 36 -10.00 8.58 -8.58
C LEU A 36 -9.93 7.35 -9.49
N ARG A 37 -10.75 6.33 -9.24
CA ARG A 37 -10.83 5.11 -10.06
C ARG A 37 -11.20 5.41 -11.52
N GLN A 38 -12.04 6.43 -11.75
CA GLN A 38 -12.41 6.89 -13.09
C GLN A 38 -11.22 7.49 -13.86
N GLN A 39 -10.27 8.12 -13.16
CA GLN A 39 -9.05 8.64 -13.78
C GLN A 39 -8.11 7.51 -14.23
N PHE A 40 -8.26 6.29 -13.69
CA PHE A 40 -7.50 5.10 -14.06
C PHE A 40 -8.34 4.07 -14.84
N ALA A 41 -9.30 4.53 -15.65
CA ALA A 41 -10.25 3.66 -16.36
C ALA A 41 -9.59 2.69 -17.34
N ASN A 42 -8.45 3.04 -17.93
CA ASN A 42 -7.73 2.20 -18.89
C ASN A 42 -6.90 1.09 -18.23
N SER A 43 -6.70 1.13 -16.91
CA SER A 43 -5.92 0.10 -16.21
C SER A 43 -6.82 -1.01 -15.68
N ASP A 44 -6.48 -2.26 -16.05
CA ASP A 44 -7.21 -3.47 -15.66
C ASP A 44 -7.15 -3.74 -14.14
N SER A 45 -6.03 -3.43 -13.49
CA SER A 45 -5.80 -3.72 -12.07
C SER A 45 -5.13 -2.55 -11.36
N VAL A 46 -5.90 -1.90 -10.49
CA VAL A 46 -5.45 -0.76 -9.66
C VAL A 46 -5.01 -1.16 -8.25
N ASP A 47 -5.43 -2.34 -7.79
CA ASP A 47 -5.10 -2.88 -6.48
C ASP A 47 -3.71 -3.52 -6.47
N PHE A 48 -3.04 -3.49 -5.32
CA PHE A 48 -1.74 -4.13 -5.12
C PHE A 48 -1.65 -4.70 -3.72
N ASP A 49 -1.61 -6.02 -3.63
CA ASP A 49 -1.41 -6.70 -2.35
C ASP A 49 0.08 -6.73 -1.99
N VAL A 50 0.48 -5.80 -1.10
CA VAL A 50 1.87 -5.66 -0.64
C VAL A 50 2.35 -6.89 0.13
N GLU A 51 1.47 -7.54 0.89
CA GLU A 51 1.82 -8.72 1.69
C GLU A 51 2.08 -9.92 0.78
N ALA A 52 1.20 -10.14 -0.20
CA ALA A 52 1.40 -11.19 -1.21
C ALA A 52 2.66 -10.95 -2.06
N ALA A 53 2.91 -9.70 -2.46
CA ALA A 53 4.12 -9.34 -3.18
C ALA A 53 5.39 -9.55 -2.33
N TYR A 54 5.33 -9.23 -1.04
CA TYR A 54 6.41 -9.46 -0.09
C TYR A 54 6.74 -10.95 0.04
N ASP A 55 5.72 -11.78 0.25
CA ASP A 55 5.87 -13.23 0.33
C ASP A 55 6.52 -13.81 -0.93
N ASP A 56 6.09 -13.35 -2.11
CA ASP A 56 6.65 -13.79 -3.39
C ASP A 56 8.11 -13.32 -3.58
N VAL A 57 8.44 -12.08 -3.22
CA VAL A 57 9.82 -11.55 -3.22
C VAL A 57 10.74 -12.39 -2.32
N ILE A 58 10.30 -12.71 -1.11
CA ILE A 58 11.08 -13.53 -0.16
C ILE A 58 11.22 -14.97 -0.66
N LYS A 59 10.15 -15.58 -1.19
CA LYS A 59 10.19 -16.93 -1.79
C LYS A 59 11.17 -17.00 -2.96
N ARG A 60 11.32 -15.92 -3.72
CA ARG A 60 12.29 -15.80 -4.83
C ARG A 60 13.72 -15.49 -4.37
N GLY A 61 13.95 -15.31 -3.07
CA GLY A 61 15.27 -14.95 -2.53
C GLY A 61 15.70 -13.53 -2.89
N LEU A 62 14.76 -12.66 -3.25
CA LEU A 62 15.02 -11.26 -3.58
C LEU A 62 15.05 -10.41 -2.31
N LYS A 63 15.59 -9.19 -2.43
CA LYS A 63 15.57 -8.21 -1.34
C LYS A 63 14.15 -7.68 -1.17
N SER A 64 13.70 -7.52 0.08
CA SER A 64 12.38 -6.97 0.42
C SER A 64 12.04 -5.67 -0.32
N LYS A 65 13.04 -4.83 -0.59
CA LYS A 65 12.88 -3.59 -1.36
C LYS A 65 12.26 -3.79 -2.75
N ALA A 66 12.40 -4.97 -3.36
CA ALA A 66 11.79 -5.29 -4.65
C ALA A 66 10.26 -5.13 -4.65
N VAL A 67 9.60 -5.28 -3.51
CA VAL A 67 8.15 -5.05 -3.37
C VAL A 67 7.78 -3.61 -3.75
N LEU A 68 8.59 -2.64 -3.30
CA LEU A 68 8.36 -1.22 -3.62
C LEU A 68 8.66 -0.93 -5.09
N GLU A 69 9.59 -1.65 -5.69
CA GLU A 69 9.89 -1.53 -7.12
C GLU A 69 8.72 -2.05 -7.96
N TRP A 70 8.17 -3.23 -7.65
CA TRP A 70 7.00 -3.78 -8.34
C TRP A 70 5.74 -2.94 -8.17
N SER A 71 5.51 -2.42 -6.95
CA SER A 71 4.44 -1.47 -6.69
C SER A 71 4.58 -0.22 -7.57
N MET A 72 5.81 0.30 -7.70
CA MET A 72 6.09 1.50 -8.49
C MET A 72 5.92 1.25 -9.98
N GLU A 73 6.36 0.09 -10.48
CA GLU A 73 6.15 -0.31 -11.87
C GLU A 73 4.65 -0.35 -12.22
N GLN A 74 3.81 -0.85 -11.33
CA GLN A 74 2.36 -0.79 -11.52
C GLN A 74 1.85 0.67 -11.57
N HIS A 75 2.28 1.54 -10.65
CA HIS A 75 1.89 2.96 -10.67
C HIS A 75 2.35 3.68 -11.94
N VAL A 76 3.55 3.42 -12.41
CA VAL A 76 4.06 3.97 -13.68
C VAL A 76 3.15 3.54 -14.81
N LYS A 77 2.87 2.23 -14.91
CA LYS A 77 1.97 1.67 -15.93
C LYS A 77 0.59 2.32 -15.88
N MET A 78 0.01 2.43 -14.69
CA MET A 78 -1.30 3.07 -14.48
C MET A 78 -1.30 4.53 -14.95
N CYS A 79 -0.27 5.30 -14.59
CA CYS A 79 -0.17 6.69 -15.05
C CYS A 79 -0.06 6.78 -16.57
N VAL A 80 0.84 5.99 -17.18
CA VAL A 80 1.12 6.02 -18.63
C VAL A 80 -0.11 5.59 -19.45
N GLU A 81 -0.82 4.55 -19.03
CA GLU A 81 -2.02 4.04 -19.72
C GLU A 81 -3.20 5.03 -19.71
N ASN A 82 -3.22 5.98 -18.76
CA ASN A 82 -4.32 6.92 -18.56
C ASN A 82 -3.92 8.37 -18.85
N SER A 83 -2.78 8.60 -19.49
CA SER A 83 -2.26 9.92 -19.83
C SER A 83 -1.91 10.03 -21.31
N GLU A 84 -2.12 11.20 -21.89
CA GLU A 84 -1.70 11.48 -23.27
C GLU A 84 -0.23 11.91 -23.34
N ASP A 85 0.24 12.62 -22.32
CA ASP A 85 1.61 13.10 -22.22
C ASP A 85 2.22 12.98 -20.81
N VAL A 86 3.50 13.36 -20.69
CA VAL A 86 4.25 13.33 -19.44
C VAL A 86 3.68 14.25 -18.35
N PHE A 87 2.99 15.34 -18.72
CA PHE A 87 2.39 16.27 -17.77
C PHE A 87 1.14 15.65 -17.14
N ASP A 88 0.28 15.05 -17.96
CA ASP A 88 -0.92 14.32 -17.49
C ASP A 88 -0.53 13.17 -16.56
N ALA A 89 0.46 12.37 -16.96
CA ALA A 89 0.97 11.26 -16.16
C ALA A 89 1.48 11.72 -14.78
N ARG A 90 2.13 12.91 -14.73
CA ARG A 90 2.62 13.51 -13.48
C ARG A 90 1.48 14.05 -12.61
N ILE A 91 0.36 14.47 -13.19
CA ILE A 91 -0.83 14.87 -12.43
C ILE A 91 -1.44 13.63 -11.79
N LEU A 92 -1.68 12.57 -12.55
CA LEU A 92 -2.18 11.28 -12.04
C LEU A 92 -1.29 10.71 -10.93
N ALA A 93 0.03 10.81 -11.08
CA ALA A 93 0.98 10.35 -10.07
C ALA A 93 0.87 11.10 -8.73
N LYS A 94 0.35 12.33 -8.71
CA LYS A 94 0.11 13.07 -7.46
C LYS A 94 -1.15 12.58 -6.75
N GLU A 95 -2.16 12.19 -7.49
CA GLU A 95 -3.41 11.68 -6.94
C GLU A 95 -3.23 10.32 -6.25
N LEU A 96 -2.20 9.56 -6.62
CA LEU A 96 -1.83 8.29 -5.98
C LEU A 96 -1.15 8.43 -4.61
N LYS A 97 -1.02 9.65 -4.05
CA LYS A 97 -0.29 9.88 -2.80
C LYS A 97 -0.80 9.04 -1.62
N ASP A 98 -2.12 8.96 -1.44
CA ASP A 98 -2.71 8.21 -0.32
C ASP A 98 -2.52 6.70 -0.49
N ASP A 99 -2.64 6.20 -1.73
CA ASP A 99 -2.35 4.81 -2.07
C ASP A 99 -0.87 4.47 -1.80
N ILE A 100 0.06 5.33 -2.21
CA ILE A 100 1.50 5.19 -1.92
C ILE A 100 1.74 5.12 -0.40
N SER A 101 1.16 6.04 0.37
CA SER A 101 1.31 6.04 1.83
C SER A 101 0.78 4.74 2.46
N SER A 102 -0.36 4.24 1.99
CA SER A 102 -0.91 2.97 2.43
C SER A 102 0.01 1.79 2.11
N ARG A 103 0.55 1.72 0.89
CA ARG A 103 1.49 0.67 0.49
C ARG A 103 2.80 0.71 1.29
N ILE A 104 3.34 1.91 1.57
CA ILE A 104 4.51 2.07 2.44
C ILE A 104 4.21 1.64 3.88
N LYS A 105 3.03 1.96 4.41
CA LYS A 105 2.58 1.51 5.74
C LYS A 105 2.56 -0.02 5.79
N GLN A 106 1.90 -0.67 4.84
CA GLN A 106 1.84 -2.14 4.74
C GLN A 106 3.23 -2.76 4.63
N TYR A 107 4.06 -2.25 3.71
CA TYR A 107 5.44 -2.71 3.54
C TYR A 107 6.24 -2.60 4.85
N SER A 108 6.07 -1.51 5.60
CA SER A 108 6.76 -1.30 6.87
C SER A 108 6.37 -2.34 7.93
N TYR A 109 5.13 -2.83 7.91
CA TYR A 109 4.70 -3.94 8.77
C TYR A 109 5.35 -5.26 8.36
N CYS A 110 5.57 -5.50 7.06
CA CYS A 110 6.20 -6.73 6.56
C CYS A 110 7.68 -6.86 6.94
N ILE A 111 8.46 -5.77 6.87
CA ILE A 111 9.92 -5.83 7.09
C ILE A 111 10.34 -5.76 8.56
N SER A 112 9.67 -4.92 9.36
CA SER A 112 9.85 -4.64 10.80
C SER A 112 9.28 -3.26 11.07
N LYS A 113 8.46 -3.13 12.13
CA LYS A 113 7.79 -1.88 12.54
C LYS A 113 8.75 -0.69 12.51
N SER A 114 8.69 0.06 11.41
CA SER A 114 9.63 1.13 11.14
C SER A 114 9.13 2.45 11.75
N THR A 115 10.05 3.35 12.10
CA THR A 115 9.69 4.67 12.63
C THR A 115 8.91 5.49 11.61
N LYS A 116 8.08 6.42 12.09
CA LYS A 116 7.35 7.34 11.20
C LYS A 116 8.30 8.07 10.24
N ASN A 117 9.42 8.57 10.74
CA ASN A 117 10.42 9.26 9.93
C ASN A 117 10.97 8.40 8.77
N TYR A 118 11.13 7.09 8.98
CA TYR A 118 11.57 6.21 7.91
C TYR A 118 10.47 5.98 6.85
N ARG A 119 9.21 5.88 7.28
CA ARG A 119 8.06 5.78 6.38
C ARG A 119 7.89 7.05 5.56
N ASP A 120 7.93 8.22 6.19
CA ASP A 120 7.85 9.52 5.50
C ASP A 120 8.97 9.63 4.44
N TRP A 121 10.20 9.26 4.80
CA TRP A 121 11.32 9.23 3.85
C TRP A 121 11.09 8.25 2.69
N LEU A 122 10.54 7.06 2.96
CA LEU A 122 10.22 6.08 1.92
C LEU A 122 9.14 6.59 0.96
N GLU A 123 8.10 7.25 1.47
CA GLU A 123 7.05 7.87 0.66
C GLU A 123 7.60 8.96 -0.26
N GLU A 124 8.49 9.82 0.25
CA GLU A 124 9.15 10.85 -0.54
C GLU A 124 10.08 10.24 -1.60
N ASP A 125 10.89 9.24 -1.24
CA ASP A 125 11.78 8.55 -2.18
C ASP A 125 10.98 7.81 -3.27
N TYR A 126 9.89 7.16 -2.89
CA TYR A 126 8.97 6.49 -3.80
C TYR A 126 8.37 7.49 -4.79
N SER A 127 7.78 8.59 -4.29
CA SER A 127 7.15 9.63 -5.11
C SER A 127 8.14 10.29 -6.07
N ARG A 128 9.38 10.53 -5.60
CA ARG A 128 10.46 11.08 -6.43
C ARG A 128 10.84 10.11 -7.55
N LYS A 129 11.01 8.83 -7.24
CA LYS A 129 11.36 7.80 -8.23
C LYS A 129 10.23 7.53 -9.21
N LEU A 130 8.97 7.54 -8.77
CA LEU A 130 7.80 7.43 -9.63
C LEU A 130 7.81 8.52 -10.71
N ARG A 131 8.03 9.78 -10.33
CA ARG A 131 8.16 10.89 -11.30
C ARG A 131 9.32 10.69 -12.26
N MET A 132 10.46 10.20 -11.77
CA MET A 132 11.61 9.92 -12.63
C MET A 132 11.36 8.76 -13.59
N ALA A 133 10.61 7.74 -13.16
CA ALA A 133 10.25 6.60 -13.98
C ALA A 133 9.24 6.98 -15.07
N ILE A 134 8.20 7.75 -14.73
CA ILE A 134 7.25 8.31 -15.69
C ILE A 134 7.98 9.10 -16.79
N ASN A 135 8.95 9.95 -16.42
CA ASN A 135 9.73 10.71 -17.40
C ASN A 135 10.59 9.86 -18.35
N LYS A 136 10.81 8.58 -18.06
CA LYS A 136 11.57 7.69 -18.94
C LYS A 136 10.68 6.96 -19.94
N GLU A 137 9.38 6.87 -19.67
CA GLU A 137 8.41 6.19 -20.53
C GLU A 137 7.91 7.10 -21.67
N PHE A 138 8.13 8.41 -21.57
CA PHE A 138 7.82 9.43 -22.58
C PHE A 138 9.12 10.04 -23.14
#